data_AF-A0A965AW75-F1
#
_entry.id   AF-A0A965AW75-F1
#
_cell.length_a   1.000
_cell.length_b   1.000
_cell.length_c   1.000
_cell.angle_alpha   90.00
_cell.angle_beta   90.00
_cell.angle_gamma   90.00
#
_symmetry.space_group_name_H-M   'P 1'
#
loop_
_entity.id
_entity.type
_entity.pdbx_description
1 polymer ?
#
loop_
_entity_poly.entity_id
_entity_poly.type
_entity_poly.pdbx_seq_one_letter_code
_entity_poly.pdbx_strand_id
1 'polypeptide(L)'
;MQKSLNTSTTLLFAVFIAGLVIAPWPMGSNRDWAWPLLSCLYLLISLSLLFRLSAPATHHARIVLVLFATLLLWIAFQWLGVPGVNHGISVAPFKTRTDFLLTLTYAATFYATVSLVQTDDRIRQVAYAVVIVGLLQALLGGA
;
A
#
# COMPACT_ATOMS: atom_id res chain seq x y z
N MET A 1 10.64 -0.34 25.81
CA MET A 1 12.03 -0.36 25.31
C MET A 1 12.05 0.43 23.99
N GLN A 2 12.32 1.74 24.09
CA GLN A 2 12.19 2.69 22.98
C GLN A 2 13.45 2.58 22.10
N LYS A 3 13.37 1.79 21.04
CA LYS A 3 14.47 1.62 20.07
C LYS A 3 14.65 2.97 19.38
N SER A 4 15.83 3.60 19.49
CA SER A 4 16.10 4.87 18.82
C SER A 4 15.76 4.71 17.33
N LEU A 5 14.96 5.63 16.80
CA LEU A 5 14.52 5.58 15.42
C LEU A 5 15.73 5.83 14.51
N ASN A 6 16.14 4.79 13.80
CA ASN A 6 17.18 4.87 12.78
C ASN A 6 16.75 5.91 11.72
N THR A 7 17.63 6.85 11.34
CA THR A 7 17.32 7.98 10.42
C THR A 7 16.62 7.53 9.15
N SER A 8 16.99 6.35 8.62
CA SER A 8 16.35 5.77 7.44
C SER A 8 14.87 5.42 7.65
N THR A 9 14.47 4.95 8.84
CA THR A 9 13.06 4.61 9.13
C THR A 9 12.21 5.87 9.27
N THR A 10 12.79 6.96 9.75
CA THR A 10 12.14 8.27 9.78
C THR A 10 11.93 8.81 8.37
N LEU A 11 12.92 8.68 7.50
CA LEU A 11 12.78 9.04 6.09
C LEU A 11 11.69 8.21 5.39
N LEU A 12 11.70 6.88 5.57
CA LEU A 12 10.67 6.00 4.99
C LEU A 12 9.26 6.37 5.48
N PHE A 13 9.13 6.74 6.76
CA PHE A 13 7.87 7.22 7.30
C PHE A 13 7.43 8.56 6.69
N ALA A 14 8.34 9.52 6.52
CA ALA A 14 8.03 10.80 5.87
C ALA A 14 7.58 10.59 4.41
N VAL A 15 8.27 9.73 3.67
CA VAL A 15 7.90 9.37 2.28
C VAL A 15 6.55 8.64 2.24
N PHE A 16 6.28 7.76 3.21
CA PHE A 16 4.98 7.08 3.35
C PHE A 16 3.82 8.08 3.56
N ILE A 17 4.00 9.06 4.46
CA ILE A 17 3.01 10.12 4.70
C ILE A 17 2.83 10.98 3.44
N ALA A 18 3.92 11.38 2.78
CA ALA A 18 3.84 12.13 1.53
C ALA A 18 3.02 11.38 0.47
N GLY A 19 3.23 10.06 0.32
CA GLY A 19 2.42 9.21 -0.54
C GLY A 19 0.93 9.22 -0.17
N LEU A 20 0.60 9.13 1.13
CA LEU A 20 -0.79 9.17 1.61
C LEU A 20 -1.48 10.51 1.34
N VAL A 21 -0.72 11.61 1.37
CA VAL A 21 -1.22 12.96 1.09
C VAL A 21 -1.41 13.17 -0.41
N ILE A 22 -0.49 12.66 -1.23
CA ILE A 22 -0.50 12.82 -2.68
C ILE A 22 -1.55 11.92 -3.34
N ALA A 23 -1.75 10.68 -2.86
CA ALA A 23 -2.70 9.73 -3.45
C ALA A 23 -4.11 10.30 -3.68
N PRO A 24 -4.76 10.91 -2.67
CA PRO A 24 -6.05 11.59 -2.80
C PRO A 24 -5.98 12.96 -3.50
N TRP A 25 -4.82 13.44 -3.95
CA TRP A 25 -4.71 14.82 -4.42
C TRP A 25 -5.58 15.08 -5.67
N PRO A 26 -6.46 16.11 -5.64
CA PRO A 26 -7.49 16.33 -6.67
C PRO A 26 -6.92 16.70 -8.05
N MET A 27 -5.67 17.14 -8.15
CA MET A 27 -5.01 17.48 -9.44
C MET A 27 -4.61 16.26 -10.31
N GLY A 28 -5.34 15.14 -10.18
CA GLY A 28 -5.22 13.99 -11.09
C GLY A 28 -4.62 12.72 -10.49
N SER A 29 -4.26 12.70 -9.20
CA SER A 29 -3.74 11.48 -8.55
C SER A 29 -4.83 10.42 -8.29
N ASN A 30 -6.11 10.77 -8.46
CA ASN A 30 -7.22 9.83 -8.44
C ASN A 30 -7.58 9.26 -9.83
N ARG A 31 -6.67 9.38 -10.82
CA ARG A 31 -6.82 8.83 -12.16
C ARG A 31 -6.00 7.56 -12.33
N ASP A 32 -6.36 6.75 -13.32
CA ASP A 32 -5.74 5.45 -13.62
C ASP A 32 -4.21 5.52 -13.79
N TRP A 33 -3.68 6.63 -14.30
CA TRP A 33 -2.23 6.81 -14.53
C TRP A 33 -1.42 6.93 -13.22
N ALA A 34 -2.03 7.33 -12.11
CA ALA A 34 -1.34 7.55 -10.86
C ALA A 34 -1.14 6.26 -10.05
N TRP A 35 -2.04 5.27 -10.23
CA TRP A 35 -1.99 4.01 -9.50
C TRP A 35 -0.67 3.24 -9.66
N PRO A 36 -0.07 3.09 -10.87
CA PRO A 36 1.23 2.45 -11.01
C PRO A 36 2.35 3.17 -10.24
N LEU A 37 2.32 4.51 -10.17
CA LEU A 37 3.33 5.29 -9.44
C LEU A 37 3.20 5.06 -7.93
N LEU A 38 1.98 5.09 -7.40
CA LEU A 38 1.71 4.77 -6.00
C LEU A 38 2.06 3.31 -5.68
N SER A 39 1.77 2.38 -6.60
CA SER A 39 2.14 0.96 -6.49
C SER A 39 3.65 0.82 -6.30
N CYS A 40 4.43 1.44 -7.20
CA CYS A 40 5.89 1.43 -7.13
C CYS A 40 6.40 2.05 -5.82
N LEU A 41 5.85 3.21 -5.42
CA LEU A 41 6.23 3.87 -4.18
C LEU A 41 6.05 2.96 -2.96
N TYR A 42 4.84 2.42 -2.76
CA TYR A 42 4.56 1.58 -1.59
C TYR A 42 5.27 0.23 -1.64
N LEU A 43 5.49 -0.34 -2.83
CA LEU A 43 6.33 -1.52 -2.99
C LEU A 43 7.78 -1.26 -2.58
N LEU A 44 8.38 -0.17 -3.04
CA LEU A 44 9.77 0.17 -2.70
C LEU A 44 9.94 0.42 -1.20
N ILE A 45 8.96 1.10 -0.57
CA ILE A 45 8.93 1.26 0.89
C ILE A 45 8.85 -0.11 1.57
N SER A 46 7.93 -0.98 1.14
CA SER A 46 7.72 -2.30 1.73
C SER A 46 8.94 -3.23 1.58
N LEU A 47 9.56 -3.25 0.40
CA LEU A 47 10.80 -3.98 0.15
C LEU A 47 11.93 -3.45 1.02
N SER A 48 12.09 -2.13 1.11
CA SER A 48 13.10 -1.52 1.98
C SER A 48 12.91 -1.90 3.45
N LEU A 49 11.66 -2.04 3.90
CA LEU A 49 11.33 -2.46 5.26
C LEU A 49 11.55 -3.96 5.48
N LEU A 50 11.26 -4.82 4.50
CA LEU A 50 11.53 -6.26 4.56
C LEU A 50 13.02 -6.56 4.81
N PHE A 51 13.94 -5.78 4.22
CA PHE A 51 15.38 -5.95 4.44
C PHE A 51 15.90 -5.33 5.75
N ARG A 52 15.09 -4.52 6.45
CA ARG A 52 15.53 -3.74 7.63
C ARG A 52 14.84 -4.16 8.92
N LEU A 53 13.64 -4.71 8.83
CA LEU A 53 12.80 -5.05 9.97
C LEU A 53 12.45 -6.54 9.93
N SER A 54 12.34 -7.14 11.11
CA SER A 54 11.76 -8.46 11.25
C SER A 54 10.26 -8.43 10.92
N ALA A 55 9.72 -9.57 10.49
CA ALA A 55 8.30 -9.72 10.19
C ALA A 55 7.39 -9.15 11.31
N PRO A 56 6.21 -8.60 10.97
CA PRO A 56 5.33 -7.94 11.92
C PRO A 56 5.06 -8.83 13.13
N ALA A 57 5.11 -8.22 14.31
CA ALA A 57 5.05 -8.93 15.59
C ALA A 57 3.66 -9.49 15.89
N THR A 58 2.59 -8.88 15.37
CA THR A 58 1.22 -9.24 15.72
C THR A 58 0.67 -10.36 14.83
N HIS A 59 0.06 -11.36 15.45
CA HIS A 59 -0.59 -12.48 14.75
C HIS A 59 -1.66 -12.00 13.76
N HIS A 60 -2.45 -11.00 14.16
CA HIS A 60 -3.47 -10.38 13.31
C HIS A 60 -2.90 -9.79 12.02
N ALA A 61 -1.78 -9.06 12.08
CA ALA A 61 -1.15 -8.52 10.88
C ALA A 61 -0.66 -9.62 9.95
N ARG A 62 -0.12 -10.72 10.50
CA ARG A 62 0.31 -11.88 9.71
C ARG A 62 -0.87 -12.54 9.00
N ILE A 63 -2.01 -12.73 9.67
CA ILE A 63 -3.23 -13.26 9.04
C ILE A 63 -3.64 -12.38 7.86
N VAL A 64 -3.73 -11.06 8.06
CA VAL A 64 -4.15 -10.14 7.00
C VAL A 64 -3.17 -10.16 5.82
N LEU A 65 -1.86 -10.24 6.07
CA LEU A 65 -0.86 -10.39 5.00
C LEU A 65 -0.99 -11.72 4.25
N VAL A 66 -1.29 -12.82 4.95
CA VAL A 66 -1.58 -14.11 4.32
C VAL A 66 -2.83 -14.02 3.44
N LEU A 67 -3.89 -13.37 3.93
CA LEU A 67 -5.11 -13.16 3.13
C LEU A 67 -4.82 -12.33 1.87
N PHE A 68 -4.04 -11.26 1.97
CA PHE A 68 -3.57 -10.50 0.80
C PHE A 68 -2.75 -11.38 -0.17
N ALA A 69 -1.84 -12.20 0.36
CA ALA A 69 -1.02 -13.09 -0.45
C ALA A 69 -1.89 -14.13 -1.18
N THR A 70 -2.85 -14.75 -0.49
CA THR A 70 -3.81 -15.69 -1.09
C THR A 70 -4.65 -15.01 -2.18
N LEU A 71 -5.13 -13.79 -1.93
CA LEU A 71 -5.89 -13.02 -2.91
C LEU A 71 -5.04 -12.67 -4.14
N LEU A 72 -3.79 -12.24 -3.94
CA LEU A 72 -2.85 -11.97 -5.03
C LEU A 72 -2.55 -13.22 -5.86
N LEU A 73 -2.33 -14.36 -5.22
CA LEU A 73 -2.14 -15.63 -5.92
C LEU A 73 -3.39 -16.04 -6.70
N TRP A 74 -4.57 -15.82 -6.13
CA TRP A 74 -5.84 -16.07 -6.82
C TRP A 74 -6.01 -15.18 -8.05
N ILE A 75 -5.77 -13.87 -7.93
CA ILE A 75 -5.85 -12.94 -9.06
C ILE A 75 -4.78 -13.27 -10.12
N ALA A 76 -3.56 -13.63 -9.70
CA ALA A 76 -2.49 -14.07 -10.59
C ALA A 76 -2.87 -15.35 -11.35
N PHE A 77 -3.47 -16.33 -10.67
CA PHE A 77 -4.01 -17.54 -11.30
C PHE A 77 -5.12 -17.21 -12.31
N GLN A 78 -6.04 -16.29 -11.98
CA GLN A 78 -7.07 -15.85 -12.92
C GLN A 78 -6.46 -15.16 -14.16
N TRP A 79 -5.40 -14.39 -13.97
CA TRP A 79 -4.77 -13.62 -15.03
C TRP A 79 -3.86 -14.47 -15.94
N LEU A 80 -2.98 -15.27 -15.35
CA LEU A 80 -1.94 -16.02 -16.06
C LEU A 80 -2.34 -17.47 -16.37
N GLY A 81 -3.28 -18.03 -15.60
CA GLY A 81 -3.57 -19.46 -15.62
C GLY A 81 -2.43 -20.27 -15.00
N VAL A 82 -2.31 -21.53 -15.41
CA VAL A 82 -1.19 -22.40 -15.01
C VAL A 82 -0.38 -22.70 -16.26
N PRO A 83 0.90 -22.28 -16.32
CA PRO A 83 1.75 -22.51 -17.48
C PRO A 83 1.74 -23.99 -17.91
N GLY A 84 1.41 -24.25 -19.17
CA GLY A 84 1.36 -25.60 -19.73
C GLY A 84 0.12 -26.43 -19.39
N VAL A 85 -0.81 -25.92 -18.57
CA VAL A 85 -2.07 -26.60 -18.26
C VAL A 85 -3.24 -25.84 -18.87
N ASN A 86 -3.45 -24.58 -18.48
CA ASN A 86 -4.56 -23.75 -18.95
C ASN A 86 -4.12 -22.29 -19.07
N HIS A 87 -4.65 -21.58 -20.07
CA HIS A 87 -4.52 -20.13 -20.15
C HIS A 87 -5.34 -19.43 -19.06
N GLY A 88 -5.06 -18.14 -18.84
CA GLY A 88 -5.81 -17.31 -17.89
C GLY A 88 -7.32 -17.37 -18.15
N ILE A 89 -8.09 -17.50 -17.07
CA ILE A 89 -9.56 -17.66 -17.10
C ILE A 89 -10.29 -16.32 -16.98
N SER A 90 -9.56 -15.19 -16.94
CA SER A 90 -10.15 -13.86 -16.82
C SER A 90 -10.97 -13.47 -18.05
N VAL A 91 -12.21 -13.05 -17.81
CA VAL A 91 -13.12 -12.46 -18.83
C VAL A 91 -12.64 -11.07 -19.29
N ALA A 92 -11.89 -10.35 -18.46
CA ALA A 92 -11.39 -9.01 -18.73
C ALA A 92 -9.93 -8.86 -18.27
N PRO A 93 -8.94 -9.35 -19.04
CA PRO A 93 -7.55 -9.45 -18.62
C PRO A 93 -6.92 -8.11 -18.21
N PHE A 94 -7.28 -7.01 -18.89
CA PHE A 94 -6.81 -5.67 -18.55
C PHE A 94 -7.30 -5.22 -17.16
N LYS A 95 -8.56 -5.49 -16.83
CA LYS A 95 -9.12 -5.15 -15.52
C LYS A 95 -8.49 -6.00 -14.43
N THR A 96 -8.32 -7.30 -14.66
CA THR A 96 -7.65 -8.21 -13.70
C THR A 96 -6.21 -7.78 -13.42
N ARG A 97 -5.47 -7.29 -14.44
CA ARG A 97 -4.14 -6.70 -14.23
C ARG A 97 -4.20 -5.46 -13.33
N THR A 98 -5.17 -4.57 -13.54
CA THR A 98 -5.35 -3.39 -12.67
C THR A 98 -5.70 -3.80 -11.24
N ASP A 99 -6.62 -4.74 -11.08
CA ASP A 99 -7.02 -5.26 -9.76
C ASP A 99 -5.84 -5.93 -9.03
N PHE A 100 -4.97 -6.63 -9.77
CA PHE A 100 -3.73 -7.18 -9.23
C PHE A 100 -2.80 -6.08 -8.68
N LEU A 101 -2.56 -5.02 -9.45
CA LEU A 101 -1.72 -3.89 -9.04
C LEU A 101 -2.30 -3.13 -7.84
N LEU A 102 -3.62 -2.91 -7.83
CA LEU A 102 -4.31 -2.27 -6.69
C LEU A 102 -4.19 -3.13 -5.43
N THR A 103 -4.46 -4.43 -5.54
CA THR A 103 -4.35 -5.36 -4.42
C THR A 103 -2.92 -5.41 -3.88
N LEU A 104 -1.92 -5.41 -4.77
CA LEU A 104 -0.51 -5.39 -4.40
C LEU A 104 -0.14 -4.09 -3.69
N THR A 105 -0.67 -2.97 -4.16
CA THR A 105 -0.52 -1.66 -3.52
C THR A 105 -1.11 -1.67 -2.12
N TYR A 106 -2.35 -2.14 -1.95
CA TYR A 106 -2.98 -2.22 -0.63
C TYR A 106 -2.22 -3.14 0.32
N ALA A 107 -1.73 -4.30 -0.15
CA ALA A 107 -0.91 -5.20 0.66
C ALA A 107 0.39 -4.51 1.11
N ALA A 108 1.06 -3.79 0.20
CA ALA A 108 2.27 -3.05 0.48
C ALA A 108 2.03 -1.88 1.45
N THR A 109 0.99 -1.07 1.21
CA THR A 109 0.60 0.03 2.11
C THR A 109 0.23 -0.51 3.50
N PHE A 110 -0.49 -1.62 3.59
CA PHE A 110 -0.82 -2.27 4.86
C PHE A 110 0.45 -2.72 5.61
N TYR A 111 1.35 -3.43 4.92
CA TYR A 111 2.63 -3.85 5.50
C TYR A 111 3.46 -2.66 6.00
N ALA A 112 3.57 -1.62 5.18
CA ALA A 112 4.27 -0.38 5.52
C ALA A 112 3.62 0.31 6.74
N THR A 113 2.30 0.33 6.82
CA THR A 113 1.54 0.91 7.95
C THR A 113 1.86 0.17 9.25
N VAL A 114 1.72 -1.15 9.28
CA VAL A 114 1.99 -1.95 10.50
C VAL A 114 3.47 -1.87 10.91
N SER A 115 4.36 -1.75 9.93
CA SER A 115 5.82 -1.67 10.17
C SER A 115 6.27 -0.28 10.63
N LEU A 116 5.71 0.80 10.09
CA LEU A 116 6.15 2.16 10.38
C LEU A 116 5.33 2.84 11.48
N VAL A 117 4.05 2.52 11.62
CA VAL A 117 3.11 3.21 12.51
C VAL A 117 2.96 2.45 13.82
N GLN A 118 4.04 2.42 14.60
CA GLN A 118 4.12 1.64 15.85
C GLN A 118 4.06 2.49 17.12
N THR A 119 4.11 3.82 17.01
CA THR A 119 4.09 4.74 18.15
C THR A 119 2.87 5.65 18.08
N ASP A 120 2.38 6.08 19.24
CA ASP A 120 1.21 6.98 19.33
C ASP A 120 1.42 8.28 18.56
N ASP A 121 2.64 8.82 18.57
CA ASP A 121 2.97 10.02 17.79
C ASP A 121 2.82 9.79 16.28
N ARG A 122 3.27 8.63 15.78
CA ARG A 122 3.13 8.29 14.35
C ARG A 122 1.68 8.00 13.98
N ILE A 123 0.92 7.36 14.87
CA ILE A 123 -0.52 7.15 14.70
C ILE A 123 -1.22 8.51 14.56
N ARG A 124 -0.93 9.46 15.45
CA ARG A 124 -1.47 10.82 15.40
C ARG A 124 -1.10 11.54 14.10
N GLN A 125 0.16 11.45 13.68
CA GLN A 125 0.62 12.07 12.43
C GLN A 125 -0.10 11.51 11.19
N VAL A 126 -0.28 10.19 11.10
CA VAL A 126 -1.07 9.56 10.02
C VAL A 126 -2.52 10.03 10.08
N ALA A 127 -3.14 10.03 11.26
CA ALA A 127 -4.52 10.46 11.42
C ALA A 127 -4.72 11.93 11.00
N TYR A 128 -3.83 12.83 11.43
CA TYR A 128 -3.87 14.23 11.01
C TYR A 128 -3.69 14.38 9.50
N ALA A 129 -2.74 13.66 8.90
CA ALA A 129 -2.54 13.70 7.45
C ALA A 129 -3.81 13.28 6.69
N VAL A 130 -4.44 12.16 7.09
CA VAL A 130 -5.67 11.67 6.45
C VAL A 130 -6.83 12.65 6.61
N VAL A 131 -7.03 13.20 7.81
CA VAL A 131 -8.12 14.16 8.08
C VAL A 131 -7.92 15.47 7.32
N ILE A 132 -6.72 16.05 7.37
CA ILE A 132 -6.41 17.32 6.68
C ILE A 132 -6.62 17.14 5.17
N VAL A 133 -6.13 16.05 4.61
CA VAL A 133 -6.22 15.80 3.18
C VAL A 133 -7.64 15.48 2.74
N GLY A 134 -8.39 14.70 3.52
CA GLY A 134 -9.82 14.48 3.28
C GLY A 134 -10.63 15.77 3.34
N LEU A 135 -10.31 16.68 4.28
CA LEU A 135 -10.93 18.01 4.35
C LEU A 135 -10.60 18.85 3.12
N LEU A 136 -9.33 18.89 2.70
CA LEU A 136 -8.91 19.62 1.51
C LEU A 136 -9.57 19.07 0.24
N GLN A 137 -9.69 17.74 0.11
CA GLN A 137 -10.43 17.11 -0.97
C GLN A 137 -11.91 17.51 -0.96
N ALA A 138 -12.56 17.51 0.20
CA ALA A 138 -13.97 17.87 0.30
C ALA A 138 -14.22 19.33 -0.10
N LEU A 139 -13.31 20.24 0.29
CA LEU A 139 -13.39 21.66 -0.07
C LEU A 139 -13.09 21.91 -1.55
N LEU A 140 -12.10 21.23 -2.13
CA LEU A 140 -11.66 21.45 -3.51
C LEU A 140 -12.45 20.64 -4.54
N GLY A 141 -12.98 19.47 -4.16
CA GLY A 141 -13.76 18.59 -5.03
C GLY A 141 -15.27 18.80 -4.94
N GLY A 142 -15.74 19.60 -3.98
CA GLY A 142 -17.14 20.01 -3.84
C GLY A 142 -17.50 21.32 -4.54
N ALA A 143 -16.56 21.92 -5.28
CA ALA A 143 -16.76 23.09 -6.15
C ALA A 143 -16.81 22.65 -7.62
#